data_AF-A0A316E0X2-F1
#
_entry.id   AF-A0A316E0X2-F1
#
_cell.length_a   1.000
_cell.length_b   1.000
_cell.length_c   1.000
_cell.angle_alpha   90.00
_cell.angle_beta   90.00
_cell.angle_gamma   90.00
#
_symmetry.space_group_name_H-M   'P 1'
#
loop_
_entity.id
_entity.type
_entity.pdbx_description
1 polymer ?
#
loop_
_entity_poly.entity_id
_entity_poly.type
_entity_poly.pdbx_seq_one_letter_code
_entity_poly.pdbx_strand_id
1 'polypeptide(L)'
;MGVDDGGTILGLQQDFDTLKKPDSDGFEQYLMQLIALKLGTHLCTLVNVAFFGFGQKQVCCIEILPARMPVYVTLEGRSRFYIRTGNATRELDLPEALVYIGKEKAQYN
;
A
#
# COMPACT_ATOMS: atom_id res chain seq x y z
N MET A 1 4.90 1.55 8.68
CA MET A 1 4.14 0.69 9.63
C MET A 1 4.99 0.44 10.86
N GLY A 2 4.36 0.34 12.04
CA GLY A 2 5.07 0.20 13.32
C GLY A 2 5.49 1.53 13.97
N VAL A 3 4.81 2.62 13.59
CA VAL A 3 5.01 3.98 14.11
C VAL A 3 3.62 4.61 14.31
N ASP A 4 3.42 5.37 15.40
CA ASP A 4 2.18 6.12 15.64
C ASP A 4 2.19 7.51 14.97
N ASP A 5 1.07 8.24 15.06
CA ASP A 5 0.93 9.58 14.48
C ASP A 5 1.88 10.63 15.11
N GLY A 6 2.40 10.35 16.31
CA GLY A 6 3.39 11.18 17.00
C GLY A 6 4.84 10.86 16.63
N GLY A 7 5.08 9.86 15.78
CA GLY A 7 6.42 9.40 15.41
C GLY A 7 7.05 8.43 16.42
N THR A 8 6.30 7.97 17.42
CA THR A 8 6.78 6.98 18.40
C THR A 8 6.89 5.62 17.72
N ILE A 9 8.04 4.97 17.90
CA ILE A 9 8.31 3.65 17.35
C ILE A 9 7.60 2.59 18.19
N LEU A 10 6.55 2.00 17.63
CA LEU A 10 5.78 0.92 18.24
C LEU A 10 6.44 -0.44 18.00
N GLY A 11 6.97 -0.66 16.80
CA GLY A 11 7.48 -1.96 16.33
C GLY A 11 6.43 -2.77 15.57
N LEU A 12 6.81 -3.95 15.06
CA LEU A 12 5.97 -4.84 14.26
C LEU A 12 5.90 -6.28 14.82
N GLN A 13 6.32 -6.50 16.06
CA GLN A 13 6.41 -7.85 16.62
C GLN A 13 5.05 -8.56 16.61
N GLN A 14 3.99 -7.85 17.01
CA GLN A 14 2.63 -8.40 17.01
C GLN A 14 2.18 -8.78 15.60
N ASP A 15 2.53 -7.99 14.58
CA ASP A 15 2.23 -8.29 13.19
C ASP A 15 2.98 -9.54 12.71
N PHE A 16 4.27 -9.66 13.04
CA PHE A 16 5.09 -10.82 12.69
C PHE A 16 4.55 -12.11 13.31
N ASP A 17 4.13 -12.07 14.58
CA ASP A 17 3.62 -13.24 15.30
C ASP A 17 2.33 -13.81 14.68
N THR A 18 1.62 -13.05 13.83
CA THR A 18 0.45 -13.55 13.09
C THR A 18 0.80 -14.38 11.85
N LEU A 19 2.08 -14.40 11.45
CA LEU A 19 2.56 -15.03 10.23
C LEU A 19 3.15 -16.41 10.50
N LYS A 20 3.14 -17.27 9.48
CA LYS A 20 3.82 -18.58 9.55
C LYS A 20 5.33 -18.46 9.71
N LYS A 21 5.93 -17.45 9.08
CA LYS A 21 7.33 -17.05 9.22
C LYS A 21 7.32 -15.72 9.98
N PRO A 22 7.57 -15.71 11.31
CA PRO A 22 7.35 -14.54 12.15
C PRO A 22 8.57 -13.60 12.11
N ASP A 23 8.87 -13.06 10.93
CA ASP A 23 9.97 -12.11 10.71
C ASP A 23 9.67 -11.15 9.53
N SER A 24 10.62 -10.25 9.26
CA SER A 24 10.53 -9.25 8.19
C SER A 24 10.33 -9.86 6.81
N ASP A 25 11.00 -10.98 6.51
CA ASP A 25 10.87 -11.63 5.20
C ASP A 25 9.47 -12.21 5.03
N GLY A 26 8.95 -12.87 6.07
CA GLY A 26 7.60 -13.41 6.08
C GLY A 26 6.56 -12.30 5.89
N PHE A 27 6.77 -11.15 6.52
CA PHE A 27 5.91 -9.99 6.40
C PHE A 27 5.93 -9.39 4.99
N GLU A 28 7.11 -9.22 4.39
CA GLU A 28 7.24 -8.73 3.01
C GLU A 28 6.57 -9.69 2.02
N GLN A 29 6.80 -10.99 2.17
CA GLN A 29 6.18 -12.00 1.31
C GLN A 29 4.65 -11.98 1.43
N TYR A 30 4.11 -11.78 2.64
CA TYR A 30 2.67 -11.64 2.86
C TYR A 30 2.12 -10.36 2.22
N LEU A 31 2.79 -9.23 2.41
CA LEU A 31 2.43 -7.94 1.81
C LEU A 31 2.39 -8.03 0.27
N MET A 32 3.41 -8.61 -0.36
CA MET A 32 3.45 -8.80 -1.81
C MET A 32 2.34 -9.71 -2.32
N GLN A 33 2.00 -10.77 -1.58
CA GLN A 33 0.85 -11.62 -1.90
C GLN A 33 -0.48 -10.85 -1.82
N LEU A 34 -0.66 -10.03 -0.79
CA LEU A 34 -1.86 -9.19 -0.66
C LEU A 34 -1.99 -8.20 -1.81
N ILE A 35 -0.89 -7.52 -2.17
CA ILE A 35 -0.86 -6.59 -3.32
C ILE A 35 -1.23 -7.33 -4.60
N ALA A 36 -0.58 -8.48 -4.87
CA ALA A 36 -0.86 -9.27 -6.06
C ALA A 36 -2.34 -9.72 -6.12
N LEU A 37 -2.90 -10.17 -4.99
CA LEU A 37 -4.28 -10.65 -4.90
C LEU A 37 -5.31 -9.53 -5.06
N LYS A 38 -5.06 -8.35 -4.48
CA LYS A 38 -6.04 -7.27 -4.38
C LYS A 38 -5.94 -6.25 -5.50
N LEU A 39 -4.75 -6.02 -6.03
CA LEU A 39 -4.44 -4.97 -7.00
C LEU A 39 -3.93 -5.56 -8.33
N GLY A 40 -3.23 -6.70 -8.26
CA GLY A 40 -2.68 -7.41 -9.41
C GLY A 40 -1.15 -7.52 -9.38
N THR A 41 -0.62 -8.66 -9.81
CA THR A 41 0.82 -8.99 -9.74
C THR A 41 1.73 -7.98 -10.43
N HIS A 42 1.28 -7.36 -11.52
CA HIS A 42 2.05 -6.37 -12.27
C HIS A 42 2.38 -5.10 -11.47
N LEU A 43 1.65 -4.83 -10.38
CA LEU A 43 1.88 -3.66 -9.51
C LEU A 43 2.90 -3.92 -8.40
N CYS A 44 3.28 -5.17 -8.14
CA CYS A 44 4.29 -5.49 -7.13
C CYS A 44 5.65 -4.83 -7.45
N THR A 45 5.96 -4.61 -8.73
CA THR A 45 7.18 -3.93 -9.17
C THR A 45 7.23 -2.44 -8.84
N LEU A 46 6.09 -1.85 -8.46
CA LEU A 46 5.99 -0.46 -8.03
C LEU A 46 6.11 -0.30 -6.52
N VAL A 47 6.27 -1.39 -5.76
CA VAL A 47 6.28 -1.37 -4.31
C VAL A 47 7.66 -1.78 -3.81
N ASN A 48 8.37 -0.83 -3.20
CA ASN A 48 9.65 -1.09 -2.54
C ASN A 48 9.40 -1.20 -1.03
N VAL A 49 9.83 -2.30 -0.43
CA VAL A 49 9.68 -2.56 1.00
C VAL A 49 11.05 -2.54 1.65
N ALA A 50 11.17 -1.84 2.77
CA ALA A 50 12.40 -1.78 3.56
C ALA A 50 12.09 -1.87 5.05
N PHE A 51 12.95 -2.56 5.79
CA PHE A 51 12.84 -2.69 7.24
C PHE A 51 13.98 -1.95 7.92
N PHE A 52 13.64 -1.14 8.93
CA PHE A 52 14.59 -0.38 9.72
C PHE A 52 14.50 -0.81 11.19
N GLY A 53 15.65 -1.17 11.78
CA GLY A 53 15.77 -1.57 13.17
C GLY A 53 16.03 -0.40 14.11
N PHE A 54 15.34 -0.37 15.23
CA PHE A 54 15.47 0.61 16.31
C PHE A 54 15.50 -0.13 17.66
N GLY A 55 16.71 -0.53 18.09
CA GLY A 55 16.87 -1.42 19.24
C GLY A 55 16.25 -2.79 18.96
N GLN A 56 15.28 -3.20 19.77
CA GLN A 56 14.54 -4.46 19.59
C GLN A 56 13.30 -4.33 18.71
N LYS A 57 13.00 -3.12 18.19
CA LYS A 57 11.82 -2.87 17.37
C LYS A 57 12.20 -2.74 15.90
N GLN A 58 11.30 -3.17 15.01
CA GLN A 58 11.43 -2.95 13.57
C GLN A 58 10.26 -2.13 13.04
N VAL A 59 10.57 -1.25 12.08
CA VAL A 59 9.62 -0.43 11.32
C VAL A 59 9.69 -0.85 9.87
N CYS A 60 8.53 -1.02 9.23
CA CYS A 60 8.43 -1.29 7.80
C CYS A 60 8.10 0.00 7.06
N CYS A 61 8.96 0.40 6.13
CA CYS A 61 8.74 1.48 5.20
C CYS A 61 8.33 0.90 3.85
N ILE A 62 7.23 1.42 3.29
CA ILE A 62 6.72 1.00 1.99
C ILE A 62 6.72 2.25 1.11
N GLU A 63 7.56 2.23 0.10
CA GLU A 63 7.59 3.25 -0.94
C GLU A 63 6.81 2.74 -2.16
N ILE A 64 5.92 3.57 -2.68
CA ILE A 64 5.06 3.23 -3.82
C ILE A 64 5.39 4.18 -4.98
N LEU A 65 5.85 3.61 -6.09
CA LEU A 65 6.10 4.34 -7.33
C LEU A 65 4.77 4.63 -8.06
N PRO A 66 4.68 5.76 -8.79
CA PRO A 66 3.48 6.07 -9.56
C PRO A 66 3.17 5.01 -10.63
N ALA A 67 1.92 4.56 -10.68
CA ALA A 67 1.44 3.69 -11.75
C ALA A 67 1.14 4.52 -13.02
N ARG A 68 1.39 3.94 -14.20
CA ARG A 68 1.06 4.57 -15.51
C ARG A 68 -0.39 4.36 -15.95
N MET A 69 -1.18 3.71 -15.11
CA MET A 69 -2.57 3.39 -15.37
C MET A 69 -3.37 3.45 -14.06
N PRO A 70 -4.69 3.69 -14.14
CA PRO A 70 -5.55 3.66 -12.95
C PRO A 70 -5.50 2.30 -12.27
N VAL A 71 -5.30 2.30 -10.95
CA VAL A 71 -5.24 1.09 -10.13
C VAL A 71 -6.54 0.94 -9.36
N TYR A 72 -7.16 -0.24 -9.47
CA TYR A 72 -8.39 -0.59 -8.75
C TYR A 72 -8.08 -1.67 -7.72
N VAL A 73 -8.71 -1.56 -6.55
CA VAL A 73 -8.63 -2.59 -5.51
C VAL A 73 -9.87 -3.47 -5.55
N THR A 74 -9.67 -4.78 -5.45
CA THR A 74 -10.75 -5.76 -5.35
C THR A 74 -11.15 -5.96 -3.89
N LEU A 75 -12.28 -5.37 -3.50
CA LEU A 75 -12.87 -5.51 -2.16
C LEU A 75 -14.28 -6.06 -2.29
N GLU A 76 -14.57 -7.14 -1.57
CA GLU A 76 -15.90 -7.78 -1.54
C GLU A 76 -16.42 -8.16 -2.94
N GLY A 77 -15.52 -8.60 -3.83
CA GLY A 77 -15.86 -8.97 -5.20
C GLY A 77 -16.14 -7.79 -6.13
N ARG A 78 -15.90 -6.54 -5.70
CA ARG A 78 -16.07 -5.33 -6.51
C ARG A 78 -14.74 -4.61 -6.70
N SER A 79 -14.54 -4.10 -7.91
CA SER A 79 -13.45 -3.16 -8.21
C SER A 79 -13.81 -1.78 -7.69
N ARG A 80 -12.98 -1.23 -6.81
CA ARG A 80 -13.16 0.08 -6.19
C ARG A 80 -11.97 0.97 -6.51
N PHE A 81 -12.23 2.26 -6.71
CA PHE A 81 -11.20 3.25 -7.04
C PHE A 81 -11.03 4.22 -5.87
N TYR A 82 -9.81 4.34 -5.36
CA TYR A 82 -9.49 5.20 -4.24
C TYR A 82 -8.39 6.18 -4.60
N ILE A 83 -8.50 7.39 -4.06
CA ILE A 83 -7.44 8.39 -4.09
C ILE A 83 -7.08 8.82 -2.67
N ARG A 84 -5.84 9.28 -2.49
CA ARG A 84 -5.42 10.00 -1.30
C ARG A 84 -5.76 11.48 -1.48
N THR A 85 -6.48 12.06 -0.52
CA THR A 85 -6.76 13.50 -0.47
C THR A 85 -6.27 14.04 0.87
N GLY A 86 -5.09 14.66 0.87
CA GLY A 86 -4.40 15.01 2.12
C GLY A 86 -4.06 13.78 2.96
N ASN A 87 -4.51 13.75 4.21
CA ASN A 87 -4.34 12.61 5.13
C ASN A 87 -5.47 11.56 5.05
N ALA A 88 -6.47 11.77 4.19
CA ALA A 88 -7.62 10.90 4.04
C ALA A 88 -7.54 10.05 2.76
N THR A 89 -8.19 8.89 2.80
CA THR A 89 -8.44 8.04 1.63
C THR A 89 -9.91 8.17 1.26
N ARG A 90 -10.21 8.47 0.00
CA ARG A 90 -11.57 8.66 -0.52
C ARG A 90 -11.85 7.70 -1.67
N GLU A 91 -12.99 7.00 -1.59
CA GLU A 91 -13.52 6.24 -2.72
C GLU A 91 -14.13 7.22 -3.73
N LEU A 92 -13.81 7.03 -5.01
CA LEU A 92 -14.46 7.77 -6.09
C LEU A 92 -15.48 6.88 -6.79
N ASP A 93 -16.64 7.45 -7.09
CA ASP A 93 -17.58 6.81 -8.00
C ASP A 93 -17.08 6.88 -9.47
N LEU A 94 -17.83 6.28 -10.39
CA LEU A 94 -17.42 6.23 -11.79
C LEU A 94 -17.27 7.63 -12.43
N PRO A 95 -18.25 8.56 -12.31
CA PRO A 95 -18.08 9.94 -12.77
C PRO A 95 -16.85 10.65 -12.20
N GLU A 96 -16.65 10.61 -10.88
CA GLU A 96 -15.51 11.22 -10.21
C GLU A 96 -14.18 10.62 -10.69
N ALA A 97 -14.12 9.29 -10.82
CA ALA A 97 -12.93 8.58 -11.30
C ALA A 97 -12.59 8.94 -12.74
N LEU A 98 -13.57 9.05 -13.65
CA LEU A 98 -13.34 9.45 -15.04
C LEU A 98 -12.73 10.85 -15.13
N VAL A 99 -13.21 11.79 -14.31
CA VAL A 99 -12.65 13.15 -14.24
C VAL A 99 -11.22 13.12 -13.68
N TYR A 100 -10.98 12.37 -12.61
CA TYR A 100 -9.65 12.24 -12.01
C TYR A 100 -8.62 11.68 -13.01
N ILE A 101 -8.96 10.56 -13.65
CA ILE A 101 -8.10 9.88 -14.62
C ILE A 101 -7.86 10.76 -15.85
N GLY A 102 -8.87 11.51 -16.29
CA GLY A 102 -8.74 12.48 -17.38
C GLY A 102 -7.77 13.62 -17.08
N LYS A 103 -7.78 14.13 -15.83
CA LYS A 103 -6.84 15.18 -15.39
C LYS A 103 -5.39 14.69 -15.39
N GLU A 104 -5.12 13.49 -14.90
CA GLU A 104 -3.74 12.98 -14.88
C GLU A 104 -3.16 12.81 -16.29
N LYS A 105 -3.95 12.34 -17.26
CA LYS A 105 -3.48 12.22 -18.65
C LYS A 105 -3.03 13.55 -19.27
N ALA A 106 -3.58 14.68 -18.82
CA ALA A 106 -3.20 16.00 -19.28
C ALA A 106 -1.92 16.54 -18.64
N GLN A 107 -1.44 15.94 -17.53
CA GLN A 107 -0.18 16.35 -16.88
C GLN A 107 1.05 15.62 -17.42
N TYR A 108 0.86 14.50 -18.12
CA TYR A 108 1.94 13.68 -18.71
C TYR A 108 2.03 13.77 -20.24
N ASN A 109 1.17 14.58 -20.87
CA ASN A 109 1.23 14.97 -22.29
C ASN A 109 1.67 16.44 -22.39
#